data_AF-A0A1L9B5D6-F1
#
_entry.id   AF-A0A1L9B5D6-F1
#
_cell.length_a   1.000
_cell.length_b   1.000
_cell.length_c   1.000
_cell.angle_alpha   90.00
_cell.angle_beta   90.00
_cell.angle_gamma   90.00
#
_symmetry.space_group_name_H-M   'P 1'
#
loop_
_entity.id
_entity.type
_entity.pdbx_description
1 polymer ?
#
loop_
_entity_poly.entity_id
_entity_poly.type
_entity_poly.pdbx_seq_one_letter_code
_entity_poly.pdbx_strand_id
1 'polypeptide(L)'
;MFEERRARSRTRQTLIAAHAELRERELIKLSSLASAIAESLRERGVARPAASLIAETGIAIFKSAFERWVEDTKEHDLSHHVRGALEELRLVTAATGAASSTRPPTKASRRTQRSSP
;
A
#
# COMPACT_ATOMS: atom_id res chain seq x y z
N MET A 1 -2.66 -15.52 24.62
CA MET A 1 -1.57 -15.69 23.61
C MET A 1 -1.55 -14.58 22.56
N PHE A 2 -2.64 -14.27 21.82
CA PHE A 2 -2.64 -13.15 20.86
C PHE A 2 -2.75 -11.77 21.53
N GLU A 3 -3.50 -11.66 22.63
CA GLU A 3 -3.65 -10.41 23.40
C GLU A 3 -2.32 -9.90 23.98
N GLU A 4 -1.54 -10.79 24.59
CA GLU A 4 -0.20 -10.48 25.12
C GLU A 4 0.76 -10.03 24.01
N ARG A 5 0.64 -10.64 22.82
CA ARG A 5 1.38 -10.20 21.63
C ARG A 5 0.92 -8.82 21.17
N ARG A 6 -0.38 -8.48 21.24
CA ARG A 6 -0.91 -7.15 20.90
C ARG A 6 -0.46 -6.08 21.88
N ALA A 7 -0.58 -6.31 23.18
CA ALA A 7 -0.14 -5.36 24.22
C ALA A 7 1.36 -5.06 24.09
N ARG A 8 2.20 -6.09 23.94
CA ARG A 8 3.64 -5.92 23.72
C ARG A 8 3.95 -5.17 22.42
N SER A 9 3.23 -5.48 21.34
CA SER A 9 3.36 -4.77 20.06
C SER A 9 2.99 -3.29 20.17
N ARG A 10 1.92 -2.96 20.90
CA ARG A 10 1.50 -1.58 21.16
C ARG A 10 2.59 -0.81 21.92
N THR A 11 3.10 -1.36 23.02
CA THR A 11 4.18 -0.74 23.80
C THR A 11 5.43 -0.50 22.96
N ARG A 12 5.85 -1.50 22.17
CA ARG A 12 6.98 -1.36 21.25
C ARG A 12 6.74 -0.23 20.25
N GLN A 13 5.54 -0.16 19.67
CA GLN A 13 5.19 0.85 18.69
C GLN A 13 5.23 2.26 19.29
N THR A 14 4.74 2.44 20.52
CA THR A 14 4.83 3.71 21.24
C THR A 14 6.28 4.15 21.44
N LEU A 15 7.17 3.23 21.85
CA LEU A 15 8.59 3.53 22.02
C LEU A 15 9.24 3.90 20.68
N ILE A 16 9.00 3.13 19.62
CA ILE A 16 9.54 3.45 18.30
C ILE A 16 9.02 4.81 17.82
N ALA A 17 7.74 5.10 17.99
CA ALA A 17 7.15 6.37 17.59
C ALA A 17 7.74 7.56 18.35
N ALA A 18 8.15 7.39 19.61
CA ALA A 18 8.74 8.46 20.42
C ALA A 18 10.21 8.76 20.04
N HIS A 19 11.01 7.75 19.66
CA HIS A 19 12.47 7.88 19.52
C HIS A 19 12.93 7.88 18.05
N ALA A 20 13.60 8.96 17.60
CA ALA A 20 14.03 9.13 16.21
C ALA A 20 14.97 8.01 15.74
N GLU A 21 15.98 7.68 16.55
CA GLU A 21 16.93 6.61 16.25
C GLU A 21 16.25 5.23 16.12
N LEU A 22 15.14 5.00 16.83
CA LEU A 22 14.37 3.76 16.72
C LEU A 22 13.51 3.76 15.45
N ARG A 23 12.94 4.90 15.06
CA ARG A 23 12.21 5.04 13.77
C ARG A 23 13.13 4.78 12.60
N GLU A 24 14.32 5.37 12.59
CA GLU A 24 15.33 5.16 11.55
C GLU A 24 15.71 3.68 11.42
N ARG A 25 16.01 3.03 12.55
CA ARG A 25 16.32 1.58 12.56
C ARG A 25 15.15 0.73 12.08
N GLU A 26 13.91 1.10 12.41
CA GLU A 26 12.74 0.37 11.95
C GLU A 26 12.55 0.52 10.43
N LEU A 27 12.76 1.73 9.88
CA LEU A 27 12.72 1.95 8.44
C LEU A 27 13.77 1.11 7.71
N ILE A 28 15.00 1.02 8.25
CA ILE A 28 16.05 0.16 7.70
C ILE A 28 15.62 -1.31 7.71
N LYS A 29 15.05 -1.81 8.81
CA LYS A 29 14.58 -3.20 8.91
C LYS A 29 13.47 -3.51 7.90
N LEU A 30 12.50 -2.60 7.74
CA LEU A 30 11.41 -2.76 6.80
C LEU A 30 11.92 -2.74 5.35
N SER A 31 12.90 -1.89 5.03
CA SER A 31 13.54 -1.86 3.71
C SER A 31 14.33 -3.15 3.42
N SER A 32 15.06 -3.68 4.40
CA SER A 32 15.73 -4.98 4.25
C SER A 32 14.73 -6.12 4.04
N LEU A 33 13.60 -6.11 4.76
CA LEU A 33 12.53 -7.08 4.58
C LEU A 33 11.90 -6.99 3.18
N ALA A 34 11.61 -5.78 2.69
CA ALA A 34 11.12 -5.58 1.32
C ALA A 34 12.09 -6.16 0.29
N SER A 35 13.39 -5.90 0.47
CA SER A 35 14.45 -6.41 -0.42
C SER A 35 14.47 -7.94 -0.44
N ALA A 36 14.36 -8.59 0.72
CA ALA A 36 14.31 -10.04 0.82
C ALA A 36 13.05 -10.63 0.16
N ILE A 37 11.88 -10.01 0.37
CA ILE A 37 10.62 -10.41 -0.28
C ILE A 37 10.76 -10.30 -1.80
N ALA A 38 11.31 -9.19 -2.29
CA ALA A 38 11.50 -8.97 -3.73
C ALA A 38 12.42 -10.04 -4.33
N GLU A 39 13.53 -10.40 -3.67
CA GLU A 39 14.41 -11.48 -4.12
C GLU A 39 13.66 -12.81 -4.19
N SER A 40 12.98 -13.21 -3.12
CA SER A 40 12.22 -14.46 -3.11
C SER A 40 11.13 -14.52 -4.17
N LEU A 41 10.53 -13.39 -4.56
CA LEU A 41 9.58 -13.32 -5.67
C LEU A 41 10.28 -13.52 -7.02
N ARG A 42 11.49 -12.98 -7.20
CA ARG A 42 12.28 -13.20 -8.42
C ARG A 42 12.69 -14.65 -8.59
N GLU A 43 13.12 -15.30 -7.51
CA GLU A 43 13.43 -16.74 -7.49
C GLU A 43 12.22 -17.59 -7.92
N ARG A 44 11.01 -17.08 -7.72
CA ARG A 44 9.74 -17.71 -8.14
C ARG A 44 9.26 -17.26 -9.53
N GLY A 45 10.08 -16.54 -10.29
CA GLY A 45 9.79 -16.13 -11.67
C GLY A 45 9.01 -14.83 -11.83
N VAL A 46 8.80 -14.04 -10.76
CA VAL A 46 8.18 -12.71 -10.88
C VAL A 46 9.18 -11.73 -11.49
N ALA A 47 8.75 -10.98 -12.51
CA ALA A 47 9.60 -9.98 -13.18
C ALA A 47 10.12 -8.93 -12.18
N ARG A 48 11.40 -8.56 -12.29
CA ARG A 48 12.09 -7.67 -11.32
C ARG A 48 11.31 -6.39 -10.96
N PRO A 49 10.78 -5.59 -11.91
CA PRO A 49 10.02 -4.38 -11.55
C PRO A 49 8.76 -4.70 -10.74
N ALA A 50 8.05 -5.78 -11.11
CA ALA A 50 6.85 -6.23 -10.40
C ALA A 50 7.18 -6.78 -9.01
N ALA A 51 8.26 -7.54 -8.87
CA ALA A 51 8.70 -8.10 -7.59
C ALA A 51 9.03 -6.99 -6.57
N SER A 52 9.78 -5.96 -6.99
CA SER A 52 10.06 -4.79 -6.15
C SER A 52 8.79 -4.03 -5.78
N LEU A 53 7.90 -3.78 -6.73
CA LEU A 53 6.64 -3.08 -6.46
C LEU A 53 5.75 -3.85 -5.48
N ILE A 54 5.60 -5.17 -5.67
CA ILE A 54 4.82 -6.04 -4.79
C ILE A 54 5.40 -6.02 -3.37
N ALA A 55 6.72 -6.10 -3.23
CA ALA A 55 7.37 -6.09 -1.92
C ALA A 55 7.12 -4.79 -1.14
N GLU A 56 7.38 -3.64 -1.78
CA GLU A 56 7.16 -2.32 -1.15
C GLU A 56 5.69 -2.10 -0.82
N THR A 57 4.79 -2.49 -1.72
CA THR A 57 3.34 -2.43 -1.48
C THR A 57 2.93 -3.32 -0.31
N GLY A 58 3.49 -4.53 -0.21
CA GLY A 58 3.26 -5.45 0.89
C GLY A 58 3.68 -4.85 2.24
N ILE A 59 4.82 -4.17 2.29
CA ILE A 59 5.25 -3.44 3.49
C ILE A 59 4.27 -2.31 3.83
N ALA A 60 3.79 -1.54 2.86
CA ALA A 60 2.82 -0.48 3.10
C ALA A 60 1.49 -1.02 3.68
N ILE A 61 0.97 -2.10 3.10
CA ILE A 61 -0.24 -2.80 3.60
C ILE A 61 -0.01 -3.28 5.04
N PHE A 62 1.14 -3.91 5.31
CA PHE A 62 1.47 -4.41 6.64
C PHE A 62 1.50 -3.29 7.68
N LYS A 63 2.17 -2.16 7.39
CA LYS A 63 2.25 -1.02 8.33
C LYS A 63 0.86 -0.48 8.66
N SER A 64 0.04 -0.24 7.64
CA SER A 64 -1.33 0.26 7.82
C SER A 64 -2.20 -0.72 8.62
N ALA A 65 -2.12 -2.01 8.30
CA ALA A 65 -2.85 -3.05 9.02
C ALA A 65 -2.39 -3.19 10.47
N PHE A 66 -1.08 -3.09 10.73
CA PHE A 66 -0.52 -3.20 12.07
C PHE A 66 -0.95 -2.05 12.96
N GLU A 67 -0.95 -0.81 12.45
CA GLU A 67 -1.45 0.38 13.17
C GLU A 67 -2.90 0.21 13.58
N ARG A 68 -3.77 -0.19 12.65
CA ARG A 68 -5.19 -0.47 12.94
C ARG A 68 -5.37 -1.62 13.94
N TRP A 69 -4.59 -2.68 13.78
CA TRP A 69 -4.66 -3.86 14.66
C TRP A 69 -4.23 -3.55 16.09
N VAL A 70 -3.21 -2.70 16.29
CA VAL A 70 -2.82 -2.31 17.65
C VAL A 70 -3.88 -1.41 18.28
N GLU A 71 -4.67 -0.65 17.52
CA GLU A 71 -5.72 0.23 18.06
C GLU A 71 -7.09 -0.44 18.22
N ASP A 72 -7.29 -1.61 17.62
CA ASP A 72 -8.59 -2.29 17.56
C ASP A 72 -9.09 -2.79 18.92
N THR A 73 -10.21 -2.19 19.38
CA THR A 73 -10.90 -2.55 20.63
C THR A 73 -11.82 -3.76 20.49
N LYS A 74 -12.13 -4.18 19.26
CA LYS A 74 -12.95 -5.36 18.97
C LYS A 74 -12.13 -6.64 18.86
N GLU A 75 -10.83 -6.54 19.14
CA GLU A 75 -9.87 -7.65 19.21
C GLU A 75 -9.73 -8.49 17.93
N HIS A 76 -10.04 -7.97 16.73
CA HIS A 76 -9.82 -8.72 15.50
C HIS A 76 -8.34 -9.08 15.31
N ASP A 77 -8.08 -10.21 14.68
CA ASP A 77 -6.71 -10.65 14.40
C ASP A 77 -6.01 -9.72 13.38
N LEU A 78 -4.68 -9.79 13.33
CA LEU A 78 -3.90 -9.00 12.38
C LEU A 78 -4.28 -9.33 10.92
N SER A 79 -4.65 -10.58 10.64
CA SER A 79 -5.05 -11.02 9.31
C SER A 79 -6.32 -10.33 8.81
N HIS A 80 -7.27 -10.01 9.69
CA HIS A 80 -8.45 -9.20 9.39
C HIS A 80 -8.03 -7.82 8.87
N HIS A 81 -7.13 -7.15 9.60
CA HIS A 81 -6.65 -5.82 9.22
C HIS A 81 -5.81 -5.83 7.94
N VAL A 82 -5.00 -6.87 7.72
CA VAL A 82 -4.24 -7.05 6.47
C VAL A 82 -5.17 -7.22 5.27
N ARG A 83 -6.21 -8.05 5.39
CA ARG A 83 -7.22 -8.18 4.33
C ARG A 83 -7.93 -6.86 4.07
N GLY A 84 -8.33 -6.13 5.12
CA GLY A 84 -8.96 -4.82 4.98
C GLY A 84 -8.09 -3.81 4.25
N ALA A 85 -6.80 -3.70 4.61
CA ALA A 85 -5.87 -2.77 3.96
C ALA A 85 -5.59 -3.15 2.48
N LEU A 86 -5.56 -4.44 2.16
CA LEU A 86 -5.45 -4.90 0.76
C LEU A 86 -6.70 -4.55 -0.05
N GLU A 87 -7.90 -4.74 0.49
CA GLU A 87 -9.14 -4.35 -0.19
C GLU A 87 -9.23 -2.84 -0.40
N GLU A 88 -8.83 -2.04 0.58
CA GLU A 88 -8.77 -0.58 0.43
C GLU A 88 -7.82 -0.16 -0.69
N LEU A 89 -6.63 -0.75 -0.77
CA LEU A 89 -5.69 -0.48 -1.85
C LEU A 89 -6.28 -0.85 -3.23
N ARG A 90 -6.99 -1.98 -3.33
CA ARG A 90 -7.68 -2.40 -4.55
C ARG A 90 -8.73 -1.38 -4.98
N LEU A 91 -9.53 -0.88 -4.04
CA LEU A 91 -10.56 0.10 -4.30
C LEU A 91 -9.98 1.45 -4.78
N VAL A 92 -8.95 1.96 -4.11
CA VAL A 92 -8.31 3.25 -4.47
C VAL A 92 -7.66 3.18 -5.86
N THR A 93 -6.99 2.09 -6.18
CA THR A 93 -6.33 1.90 -7.48
C THR A 93 -7.33 1.69 -8.62
N ALA A 94 -8.45 0.98 -8.37
CA ALA A 94 -9.52 0.81 -9.34
C ALA A 94 -10.27 2.12 -9.64
N ALA A 95 -10.58 2.93 -8.61
CA ALA A 95 -11.25 4.21 -8.77
C ALA A 95 -10.44 5.20 -9.64
N THR A 96 -9.11 5.18 -9.49
CA THR A 96 -8.18 6.00 -10.30
C THR A 96 -8.19 5.58 -11.79
N GLY A 97 -8.36 4.28 -12.06
CA GLY A 97 -8.54 3.76 -13.43
C GLY A 97 -9.87 4.21 -14.07
N ALA A 98 -10.96 4.27 -13.29
CA ALA A 98 -12.25 4.73 -13.79
C ALA A 98 -12.28 6.25 -14.07
N ALA A 99 -11.62 7.06 -13.24
CA ALA A 99 -11.52 8.51 -13.45
C ALA A 99 -10.71 8.87 -14.70
N SER A 100 -9.65 8.11 -15.01
CA SER A 100 -8.84 8.31 -16.22
C SER A 100 -9.56 7.84 -17.51
N SER A 101 -10.52 6.92 -17.41
CA SER A 101 -11.33 6.47 -18.55
C SER A 101 -12.47 7.44 -18.95
N THR A 102 -12.84 8.40 -18.10
CA THR A 102 -14.05 9.23 -18.30
C THR A 102 -13.77 10.59 -18.99
N ARG A 103 -12.77 10.68 -19.88
CA ARG A 103 -12.58 11.91 -20.68
C ARG A 103 -13.68 12.02 -21.74
N PRO A 104 -14.58 13.02 -21.70
CA PRO A 104 -15.68 13.12 -22.66
C PRO A 104 -15.15 13.44 -24.06
N PRO A 105 -15.82 13.01 -25.15
CA PRO A 105 -15.43 13.38 -26.50
C PRO A 105 -15.68 14.88 -26.71
N THR A 106 -14.58 15.64 -26.84
CA THR A 106 -14.60 16.98 -27.40
C THR A 106 -15.12 16.88 -28.84
N LYS A 107 -16.38 17.31 -29.05
CA LYS A 107 -17.00 17.39 -30.37
C LYS A 107 -16.10 18.20 -31.30
N ALA A 108 -15.55 17.54 -32.31
CA ALA A 108 -14.84 18.18 -33.40
C ALA A 108 -15.81 19.09 -34.15
N SER A 109 -15.62 20.40 -34.01
CA SER A 109 -16.30 21.39 -34.82
C SER A 109 -15.65 21.40 -36.21
N ARG A 110 -16.13 20.52 -37.09
CA ARG A 110 -15.82 20.56 -38.52
C ARG A 110 -17.04 21.13 -39.24
N ARG A 111 -17.03 22.44 -39.50
CA ARG A 111 -17.81 23.02 -40.61
C ARG A 111 -16.88 23.84 -41.49
N THR A 112 -16.33 23.11 -42.45
CA THR A 112 -16.06 23.46 -43.84
C THR A 112 -16.47 24.87 -44.29
N GLN A 113 -15.46 25.62 -44.75
CA GLN A 113 -15.36 26.37 -46.02
C GLN A 113 -16.63 26.99 -46.64
N ARG A 114 -16.57 28.31 -46.90
CA ARG A 114 -16.96 28.96 -48.18
C ARG A 114 -16.46 30.42 -48.16
N SER A 115 -15.31 30.72 -48.77
CA SER A 115 -15.13 31.25 -50.15
C SER A 115 -14.86 32.77 -50.16
N SER A 116 -13.62 33.11 -50.49
CA SER A 116 -13.07 34.37 -51.01
C SER A 116 -13.64 34.71 -52.42
N PRO A 117 -13.42 35.91 -53.01
CA PRO A 117 -12.25 36.81 -52.92
C PRO A 117 -12.49 38.19 -52.31
#